data_AF-A0A6C0ALN1-F1
#
_entry.id   AF-A0A6C0ALN1-F1
#
_cell.length_a   1.000
_cell.length_b   1.000
_cell.length_c   1.000
_cell.angle_alpha   90.00
_cell.angle_beta   90.00
_cell.angle_gamma   90.00
#
_symmetry.space_group_name_H-M   'P 1'
#
loop_
_entity.id
_entity.type
_entity.pdbx_description
1 polymer ?
#
loop_
_entity_poly.entity_id
_entity_poly.type
_entity_poly.pdbx_seq_one_letter_code
_entity_poly.pdbx_strand_id
1 'polypeptide(L)' 'MIRIILSALFLLNAIFWGIYPVSEDSPLSKILHFFGYEYTAPFILHLIIGILFYVLAIVVCQQKTIQHLWF' A
#
# COMPACT_ATOMS: atom_id res chain seq x y z
N MET A 1 -9.68 -11.73 -15.24
CA MET A 1 -10.29 -11.47 -13.92
C MET A 1 -9.25 -11.20 -12.83
N ILE A 2 -8.19 -12.02 -12.72
CA ILE A 2 -7.12 -11.84 -11.71
C ILE A 2 -6.45 -10.46 -11.71
N ARG A 3 -6.25 -9.83 -12.88
CA ARG A 3 -5.75 -8.45 -12.99
C ARG A 3 -6.61 -7.44 -12.23
N ILE A 4 -7.92 -7.56 -12.37
CA ILE A 4 -8.89 -6.64 -11.75
C ILE A 4 -8.83 -6.81 -10.23
N ILE A 5 -8.76 -8.06 -9.76
CA ILE A 5 -8.62 -8.39 -8.33
C ILE A 5 -7.33 -7.78 -7.76
N LEU A 6 -6.19 -7.99 -8.42
CA LEU A 6 -4.90 -7.44 -7.97
C LEU A 6 -4.88 -5.91 -8.02
N SER A 7 -5.43 -5.31 -9.08
CA SER A 7 -5.52 -3.85 -9.19
C SER A 7 -6.39 -3.27 -8.06
N ALA A 8 -7.51 -3.91 -7.75
CA ALA A 8 -8.39 -3.50 -6.65
C ALA A 8 -7.71 -3.66 -5.28
N LEU A 9 -6.96 -4.75 -5.06
CA LEU A 9 -6.19 -4.96 -3.83
C LEU A 9 -5.11 -3.89 -3.66
N PHE A 10 -4.36 -3.57 -4.71
CA PHE A 10 -3.35 -2.53 -4.65
C PHE A 10 -3.96 -1.14 -4.47
N LEU A 11 -5.08 -0.85 -5.13
CA LEU A 11 -5.79 0.42 -4.94
C LEU A 11 -6.33 0.56 -3.51
N LEU A 12 -6.90 -0.50 -2.94
CA LEU A 12 -7.37 -0.51 -1.55
C LEU A 12 -6.21 -0.25 -0.58
N ASN A 13 -5.05 -0.88 -0.81
CA ASN A 13 -3.86 -0.63 0.00
C ASN A 13 -3.34 0.80 -0.18
N ALA A 14 -3.36 1.35 -1.39
CA ALA A 14 -2.95 2.75 -1.60
C ALA A 14 -3.80 3.72 -0.77
N ILE A 15 -5.11 3.50 -0.70
CA ILE A 15 -6.03 4.30 0.12
C ILE A 15 -5.76 4.06 1.61
N PHE A 16 -5.68 2.78 2.01
CA PHE A 16 -5.53 2.39 3.42
C PHE A 16 -4.22 2.90 4.03
N TRP A 17 -3.11 2.84 3.30
CA TRP A 17 -1.81 3.30 3.80
C TRP A 17 -1.52 4.76 3.51
N GLY A 18 -2.02 5.31 2.41
CA GLY A 18 -1.69 6.66 1.95
C GLY A 18 -2.65 7.77 2.37
N ILE A 19 -3.95 7.47 2.53
CA ILE A 19 -5.00 8.47 2.80
C ILE A 19 -5.48 8.40 4.25
N TYR A 20 -5.36 7.24 4.90
CA TYR A 20 -5.78 7.10 6.30
C TYR A 20 -4.97 8.05 7.20
N PRO A 21 -5.62 8.78 8.13
CA PRO A 21 -4.95 9.79 8.92
C PRO A 21 -3.84 9.20 9.78
N VAL A 22 -2.73 9.94 9.88
CA VAL A 22 -1.63 9.59 10.77
C VAL A 22 -2.11 9.65 12.20
N SER A 23 -2.02 8.53 12.90
CA SER A 23 -2.30 8.43 14.33
C SER A 23 -1.37 7.40 14.97
N GLU A 24 -1.25 7.43 16.29
CA GLU A 24 -0.60 6.37 17.07
C GLU A 24 -1.27 5.01 16.82
N ASP A 25 -2.58 5.04 16.64
CA ASP A 25 -3.37 3.85 16.35
C ASP A 25 -3.34 3.39 14.90
N SER A 26 -2.69 4.16 14.01
CA SER A 26 -2.60 3.79 12.60
C SER A 26 -1.86 2.46 12.44
N PRO A 27 -2.26 1.64 11.45
CA PRO A 27 -1.62 0.33 11.21
C PRO A 27 -0.11 0.44 11.05
N LEU A 28 0.37 1.50 10.41
CA LEU A 28 1.79 1.73 10.16
C LEU A 28 2.55 2.12 11.43
N SER A 29 1.98 2.99 12.27
CA SER A 29 2.52 3.30 13.59
C SER A 29 2.58 2.07 14.48
N LYS A 30 1.56 1.21 14.47
CA LYS A 30 1.55 -0.05 15.24
C LYS A 30 2.65 -1.01 14.80
N ILE A 31 2.87 -1.13 13.50
CA ILE A 31 3.97 -1.94 12.94
C ILE A 31 5.31 -1.35 13.38
N LEU A 32 5.51 -0.04 13.24
CA LEU A 32 6.76 0.61 13.63
C LEU A 32 7.03 0.48 15.14
N HIS A 33 6.01 0.64 15.98
CA HIS A 33 6.12 0.43 17.42
C HIS A 33 6.46 -1.02 17.76
N PHE A 34 5.93 -2.00 17.04
CA PHE A 34 6.34 -3.40 17.19
C PHE A 34 7.84 -3.61 16.88
N PHE A 35 8.40 -2.85 15.94
CA PHE A 35 9.84 -2.85 15.62
C PHE A 35 10.68 -1.96 16.56
N GLY A 36 10.10 -1.40 17.62
CA GLY A 36 10.81 -0.58 18.61
C GLY A 36 10.91 0.91 18.26
N TYR A 37 10.12 1.40 17.30
CA TYR A 37 10.00 2.84 17.04
C TYR A 37 8.98 3.48 17.98
N GLU A 38 9.44 4.34 18.90
CA GLU A 38 8.57 4.98 19.91
C GLU A 38 7.73 6.13 19.35
N TYR A 39 8.02 6.59 18.13
CA TYR A 39 7.33 7.71 17.50
C TYR A 39 6.26 7.27 16.51
N THR A 40 5.24 8.13 16.35
CA THR A 40 4.23 7.98 15.30
C THR A 40 4.88 7.94 13.92
N ALA A 41 4.35 7.08 13.06
CA ALA A 41 4.82 6.95 11.70
C ALA A 41 4.60 8.28 10.95
N PRO A 42 5.64 8.89 10.37
CA PRO A 42 5.50 10.21 9.76
C PRO A 42 4.54 10.16 8.57
N PHE A 43 3.83 11.27 8.33
CA PHE A 43 2.91 11.42 7.20
C PHE A 43 3.58 11.10 5.86
N ILE A 44 4.84 11.51 5.70
CA ILE A 44 5.62 11.25 4.49
C ILE A 44 5.76 9.75 4.24
N LEU A 45 5.92 8.93 5.28
CA LEU A 45 6.10 7.49 5.14
C LEU A 45 4.79 6.82 4.70
N HIS A 46 3.66 7.24 5.27
CA HIS A 46 2.32 6.84 4.80
C HIS A 46 2.12 7.18 3.32
N LEU A 47 2.45 8.41 2.93
CA LEU A 47 2.32 8.89 1.56
C LEU A 47 3.20 8.09 0.59
N ILE A 48 4.46 7.81 0.94
CA ILE A 48 5.38 7.03 0.12
C ILE A 48 4.82 5.62 -0.13
N ILE A 49 4.33 4.95 0.92
CA ILE A 49 3.74 3.61 0.80
C ILE A 49 2.47 3.66 -0.05
N GLY A 50 1.61 4.65 0.16
CA GLY A 50 0.39 4.86 -0.64
C GLY A 50 0.70 5.05 -2.13
N ILE A 51 1.68 5.90 -2.45
CA ILE A 51 2.13 6.13 -3.83
C ILE A 51 2.66 4.83 -4.44
N LEU A 52 3.47 4.07 -3.70
CA LEU A 52 4.02 2.81 -4.18
C LEU A 52 2.91 1.82 -4.56
N PHE A 53 1.90 1.65 -3.70
CA PHE A 53 0.74 0.82 -4.01
C PHE A 53 -0.08 1.34 -5.18
N TYR A 54 -0.24 2.66 -5.30
CA TYR A 54 -0.97 3.26 -6.42
C TYR A 54 -0.26 3.01 -7.75
N VAL A 55 1.07 3.18 -7.79
CA VAL A 55 1.88 2.88 -8.98
C VAL A 55 1.77 1.41 -9.35
N LEU A 56 1.85 0.49 -8.38
CA LEU A 56 1.66 -0.94 -8.63
C LEU A 56 0.26 -1.25 -9.18
N ALA A 57 -0.78 -0.60 -8.67
CA ALA A 57 -2.14 -0.75 -9.17
C ALA A 57 -2.24 -0.34 -10.65
N ILE A 58 -1.62 0.79 -11.03
CA ILE A 58 -1.59 1.27 -12.43
C ILE A 58 -0.83 0.28 -13.32
N VAL A 59 0.36 -0.14 -12.91
CA VAL A 59 1.20 -1.07 -13.68
C VAL A 59 0.43 -2.36 -13.96
N VAL A 60 -0.19 -2.95 -12.94
CA VAL A 60 -0.98 -4.18 -13.10
C VAL A 60 -2.23 -3.95 -13.95
N CYS A 61 -2.91 -2.81 -13.78
CA CYS A 61 -4.11 -2.47 -14.56
C CYS A 61 -3.80 -2.34 -16.06
N GLN A 62 -2.64 -1.80 -16.43
CA GLN A 62 -2.21 -1.60 -17.82
C GLN A 62 -1.78 -2.90 -18.53
N GLN A 63 -1.51 -3.99 -17.81
CA GLN A 63 -1.12 -5.25 -18.43
C GLN A 63 -2.29 -5.90 -19.20
N LYS A 64 -2.10 -6.21 -20.49
CA LYS A 64 -3.12 -6.91 -21.32
C LYS A 64 -3.42 -8.31 -20.80
N THR A 65 -2.38 -9.05 -20.42
CA THR A 65 -2.46 -10.39 -19.83
C THR A 65 -1.40 -10.47 -18.74
N ILE A 66 -1.74 -11.01 -17.57
CA ILE A 66 -0.74 -11.33 -16.55
C ILE A 66 -0.08 -12.63 -17.00
N GLN A 67 1.13 -12.53 -17.54
CA GLN A 67 1.82 -13.67 -18.16
C GLN A 67 2.45 -14.61 -17.12
N HIS A 68 2.91 -14.08 -15.98
CA HIS A 68 3.54 -14.86 -14.91
C HIS A 68 3.09 -14.34 -13.55
N LEU A 69 2.38 -15.18 -12.78
CA LEU A 69 2.11 -14.97 -11.34
C LEU A 69 3.13 -15.67 -10.45
N TRP A 70 3.83 -16.65 -11.02
CA TRP A 70 4.90 -17.42 -10.42
C TRP A 70 5.98 -17.60 -11.50
N PHE A 71 7.24 -17.60 -11.07
CA PHE A 71 8.37 -17.97 -11.91
C PHE A 71 8.20 -19.38 -12.46
#